data_AF-A0A352Q8R7-F1
#
_entry.id   AF-A0A352Q8R7-F1
#
_cell.length_a   1.000
_cell.length_b   1.000
_cell.length_c   1.000
_cell.angle_alpha   90.00
_cell.angle_beta   90.00
_cell.angle_gamma   90.00
#
_symmetry.space_group_name_H-M   'P 1'
#
loop_
_entity.id
_entity.type
_entity.pdbx_description
1 polymer ?
#
loop_
_entity_poly.entity_id
_entity_poly.type
_entity_poly.pdbx_seq_one_letter_code
_entity_poly.pdbx_strand_id
1 'polypeptide(L)'
;MSDAKTFDLSCGLPIENHARIKLAHGGGGRAMARLIEEVFIAAFDNPLLREGHDGAVLDLPRGRGVLTTDSFVVRPLFFPGGDIGSLAINGTVNDLAMCGAKPLYLTASFILEEGLETEILRRVVRSMRTAADAAGVAIV
;
A
#
# COMPACT_ATOMS: atom_id res chain seq x y z
N MET A 1 -23.47 48.27 -11.82
CA MET A 1 -22.45 47.48 -11.11
C MET A 1 -23.10 46.23 -10.56
N SER A 2 -22.98 45.10 -11.25
CA SER A 2 -22.97 43.75 -10.67
C SER A 2 -22.77 42.75 -11.81
N ASP A 3 -21.51 42.49 -12.15
CA ASP A 3 -21.10 41.37 -12.98
C ASP A 3 -21.04 40.13 -12.07
N ALA A 4 -22.11 39.34 -12.04
CA ALA A 4 -22.07 38.01 -11.45
C ALA A 4 -21.59 37.04 -12.54
N LYS A 5 -20.27 36.80 -12.60
CA LYS A 5 -19.68 35.75 -13.42
C LYS A 5 -20.18 34.39 -12.94
N THR A 6 -21.00 33.73 -13.74
CA THR A 6 -21.36 32.32 -13.57
C THR A 6 -20.09 31.48 -13.67
N PHE A 7 -19.62 30.96 -12.54
CA PHE A 7 -18.57 29.95 -12.52
C PHE A 7 -19.20 28.62 -12.96
N ASP A 8 -18.93 28.23 -14.19
CA ASP A 8 -19.23 26.88 -14.67
C ASP A 8 -18.23 25.91 -14.04
N LEU A 9 -18.62 25.28 -12.93
CA LEU A 9 -17.95 24.10 -12.39
C LEU A 9 -18.39 22.88 -13.21
N SER A 10 -18.04 22.87 -14.49
CA SER A 10 -17.98 21.62 -15.24
C SER A 10 -16.80 20.83 -14.68
N CYS A 11 -17.09 20.01 -13.67
CA CYS A 11 -16.23 18.89 -13.33
C CYS A 11 -16.24 17.98 -14.56
N GLY A 12 -15.30 18.25 -15.46
CA GLY A 12 -15.08 17.45 -16.65
C GLY A 12 -14.84 16.02 -16.17
N LEU A 13 -15.86 15.18 -16.30
CA LEU A 13 -15.72 13.75 -16.14
C LEU A 13 -14.80 13.29 -17.27
N PRO A 14 -13.56 12.87 -16.98
CA PRO A 14 -12.79 12.20 -18.00
C PRO A 14 -13.38 10.81 -18.08
N ILE A 15 -14.20 10.57 -19.10
CA ILE A 15 -14.26 9.24 -19.69
C ILE A 15 -12.89 9.04 -20.36
N GLU A 16 -11.86 8.78 -19.56
CA GLU A 16 -10.56 8.44 -20.09
C GLU A 16 -10.55 6.93 -20.34
N ASN A 17 -10.62 6.58 -21.62
CA ASN A 17 -10.03 5.34 -22.13
C ASN A 17 -8.57 5.30 -21.66
N HIS A 18 -8.30 4.59 -20.57
CA HIS A 18 -6.95 4.51 -19.99
C HIS A 18 -6.05 3.59 -20.84
N ALA A 19 -5.57 4.10 -21.97
CA ALA A 19 -4.62 3.36 -22.81
C ALA A 19 -3.26 3.12 -22.11
N ARG A 20 -2.93 3.87 -21.05
CA ARG A 20 -1.64 3.80 -20.33
C ARG A 20 -1.78 4.16 -18.84
N ILE A 21 -0.95 3.55 -18.00
CA ILE A 21 -0.81 3.87 -16.57
C ILE A 21 -0.11 5.22 -16.39
N LYS A 22 -0.56 6.02 -15.41
CA LYS A 22 -0.05 7.35 -15.05
C LYS A 22 0.33 7.38 -13.56
N LEU A 23 1.15 8.35 -13.14
CA LEU A 23 1.51 8.55 -11.73
C LEU A 23 0.28 8.73 -10.82
N ALA A 24 -0.77 9.39 -11.31
CA ALA A 24 -2.01 9.58 -10.55
C ALA A 24 -2.69 8.26 -10.12
N HIS A 25 -2.43 7.17 -10.84
CA HIS A 25 -2.97 5.85 -10.49
C HIS A 25 -2.29 5.20 -9.29
N GLY A 26 -1.14 5.70 -8.83
CA GLY A 26 -0.45 5.23 -7.62
C GLY A 26 -0.53 6.23 -6.45
N GLY A 27 -1.36 7.27 -6.56
CA GLY A 27 -1.38 8.39 -5.62
C GLY A 27 -2.41 8.30 -4.49
N GLY A 28 -3.09 7.16 -4.30
CA GLY A 28 -4.09 6.99 -3.23
C GLY A 28 -5.45 7.66 -3.47
N GLY A 29 -5.65 8.35 -4.60
CA GLY A 29 -6.87 9.12 -4.89
C GLY A 29 -7.89 8.39 -5.77
N ARG A 30 -8.88 9.14 -6.26
CA ARG A 30 -9.97 8.62 -7.14
C ARG A 30 -9.47 7.86 -8.36
N ALA A 31 -8.37 8.31 -8.97
CA ALA A 31 -7.81 7.66 -10.15
C ALA A 31 -7.25 6.26 -9.84
N MET A 32 -6.68 6.06 -8.64
CA MET A 32 -6.26 4.74 -8.16
C MET A 32 -7.46 3.86 -7.84
N ALA A 33 -8.45 4.39 -7.11
CA ALA A 33 -9.67 3.64 -6.76
C ALA A 33 -10.39 3.11 -8.02
N ARG A 34 -10.50 3.96 -9.05
CA ARG A 34 -11.07 3.57 -10.35
C ARG A 34 -10.24 2.49 -11.06
N LEU A 35 -8.91 2.60 -11.05
CA LEU A 35 -8.04 1.56 -11.61
C LEU A 35 -8.24 0.22 -10.88
N ILE A 36 -8.38 0.25 -9.54
CA ILE A 36 -8.63 -0.94 -8.74
C ILE A 36 -9.95 -1.61 -9.14
N GLU A 37 -11.02 -0.83 -9.25
CA GLU A 37 -12.34 -1.34 -9.61
C GLU A 37 -12.39 -1.89 -11.05
N GLU A 38 -11.94 -1.09 -12.03
CA GLU A 38 -12.09 -1.41 -13.46
C GLU A 38 -11.14 -2.51 -13.94
N VAL A 39 -9.97 -2.68 -13.30
CA VAL A 39 -8.95 -3.66 -13.74
C VAL A 39 -8.86 -4.84 -12.79
N PHE A 40 -8.60 -4.61 -11.51
CA PHE A 40 -8.26 -5.68 -10.57
C PHE A 40 -9.49 -6.39 -10.01
N ILE A 41 -10.48 -5.65 -9.51
CA ILE A 41 -11.73 -6.23 -9.01
C ILE A 41 -12.49 -6.90 -10.15
N ALA A 42 -12.58 -6.27 -11.32
CA ALA A 42 -13.22 -6.87 -12.49
C ALA A 42 -12.58 -8.21 -12.91
N ALA A 43 -11.25 -8.37 -12.77
CA ALA A 43 -10.55 -9.59 -13.17
C ALA A 43 -10.52 -10.69 -12.10
N PHE A 44 -10.48 -10.31 -10.81
CA PHE A 44 -10.28 -11.24 -9.69
C PHE A 44 -11.47 -11.35 -8.75
N ASP A 45 -12.65 -10.91 -9.20
CA ASP A 45 -13.84 -10.73 -8.39
C ASP A 45 -14.14 -11.89 -7.42
N ASN A 46 -14.21 -11.56 -6.14
CA ASN A 46 -14.61 -12.48 -5.08
C ASN A 46 -15.08 -11.71 -3.83
N PRO A 47 -15.81 -12.36 -2.90
CA PRO A 47 -16.35 -11.69 -1.72
C PRO A 47 -15.30 -11.01 -0.84
N LEU A 48 -14.11 -11.61 -0.68
CA LEU A 48 -13.05 -11.07 0.18
C LEU A 48 -12.49 -9.75 -0.39
N LEU A 49 -12.26 -9.70 -1.70
CA LEU A 49 -11.77 -8.48 -2.35
C LEU A 49 -12.82 -7.36 -2.39
N ARG A 50 -14.10 -7.70 -2.48
CA ARG A 50 -15.21 -6.72 -2.49
C ARG A 50 -15.38 -5.97 -1.16
N GLU A 51 -14.83 -6.47 -0.06
CA GLU A 51 -14.85 -5.77 1.23
C GLU A 51 -14.06 -4.45 1.17
N GLY A 52 -12.97 -4.40 0.38
CA GLY A 52 -12.19 -3.19 0.19
C GLY A 52 -11.54 -2.63 1.46
N HIS A 53 -11.26 -3.49 2.44
CA HIS A 53 -10.54 -3.15 3.68
C HIS A 53 -9.00 -3.17 3.47
N ASP A 54 -8.24 -2.77 4.49
CA ASP A 54 -6.76 -2.76 4.49
C ASP A 54 -6.14 -4.17 4.45
N GLY A 55 -6.96 -5.22 4.51
CA GLY A 55 -6.57 -6.62 4.40
C GLY A 55 -7.79 -7.53 4.27
N ALA A 56 -7.56 -8.78 3.87
CA ALA A 56 -8.60 -9.80 3.75
C ALA A 56 -8.69 -10.63 5.03
N VAL A 57 -9.90 -10.74 5.60
CA VAL A 57 -10.18 -11.63 6.73
C VAL A 57 -10.53 -13.01 6.19
N LEU A 58 -9.75 -14.02 6.56
CA LEU A 58 -9.88 -15.39 6.07
C LEU A 58 -10.46 -16.28 7.16
N ASP A 59 -11.58 -16.94 6.87
CA ASP A 59 -12.10 -18.02 7.70
C ASP A 59 -11.27 -19.30 7.47
N LEU A 60 -10.46 -19.66 8.46
CA LEU A 60 -9.59 -20.82 8.44
C LEU A 60 -10.17 -21.95 9.31
N PRO A 61 -9.79 -23.23 9.08
CA PRO A 61 -10.28 -24.34 9.89
C PRO A 61 -10.04 -24.21 11.40
N ARG A 62 -9.07 -23.38 11.82
CA ARG A 62 -8.71 -23.14 13.23
C ARG A 62 -8.77 -21.66 13.62
N GLY A 63 -9.81 -20.95 13.17
CA GLY A 63 -10.07 -19.56 13.55
C GLY A 63 -9.98 -18.61 12.36
N ARG A 64 -9.71 -17.33 12.63
CA ARG A 64 -9.60 -16.30 11.59
C ARG A 64 -8.16 -15.88 11.38
N GLY A 65 -7.74 -15.79 10.13
CA GLY A 65 -6.49 -15.16 9.72
C GLY A 65 -6.77 -13.81 9.06
N VAL A 66 -5.78 -12.92 9.04
CA VAL A 66 -5.82 -11.72 8.21
C VAL A 66 -4.59 -11.72 7.32
N LEU A 67 -4.80 -11.42 6.05
CA LEU A 67 -3.75 -11.30 5.06
C LEU A 67 -3.79 -9.89 4.46
N THR A 68 -2.65 -9.23 4.43
CA THR A 68 -2.43 -7.99 3.68
C THR A 68 -1.07 -8.05 3.00
N THR A 69 -0.89 -7.23 1.98
CA THR A 69 0.37 -7.09 1.27
C THR A 69 0.52 -5.67 0.79
N ASP A 70 1.75 -5.19 0.82
CA ASP A 70 2.05 -3.83 0.42
C ASP A 70 3.43 -3.77 -0.24
N SER A 71 3.61 -2.79 -1.13
CA SER A 71 4.88 -2.56 -1.82
C SER A 71 5.33 -1.12 -1.62
N PHE A 72 6.58 -0.97 -1.17
CA PHE A 72 7.13 0.32 -0.76
C PHE A 72 8.15 0.81 -1.78
N VAL A 73 7.90 1.99 -2.35
CA VAL A 73 8.74 2.61 -3.42
C VAL A 73 9.20 4.03 -3.07
N VAL A 74 9.25 4.36 -1.77
CA VAL A 74 9.56 5.71 -1.28
C VAL A 74 10.97 6.15 -1.68
N ARG A 75 11.09 7.45 -2.02
CA ARG A 75 12.36 8.14 -2.22
C ARG A 75 12.38 9.46 -1.45
N PRO A 76 13.48 9.82 -0.76
CA PRO A 76 14.71 9.04 -0.57
C PRO A 76 14.49 7.77 0.28
N LEU A 77 15.42 6.81 0.25
CA LEU A 77 15.33 5.58 1.05
C LEU A 77 15.42 5.85 2.56
N PHE A 78 16.10 6.93 2.95
CA PHE A 78 16.22 7.42 4.32
C PHE A 78 15.71 8.85 4.37
N PHE A 79 14.82 9.14 5.31
CA PHE A 79 14.16 10.44 5.45
C PHE A 79 14.04 10.84 6.92
N PRO A 80 13.74 12.11 7.22
CA PRO A 80 13.51 12.53 8.60
C PRO A 80 12.39 11.69 9.24
N GLY A 81 12.72 11.01 10.34
CA GLY A 81 11.78 10.17 11.09
C GLY A 81 11.71 8.70 10.68
N GLY A 82 12.43 8.26 9.63
CA GLY A 82 12.41 6.85 9.26
C GLY A 82 13.20 6.50 7.99
N ASP A 83 12.94 5.30 7.50
CA ASP A 83 13.48 4.80 6.24
C ASP A 83 12.51 3.80 5.61
N ILE A 84 12.78 3.39 4.38
CA ILE A 84 11.96 2.41 3.65
C ILE A 84 11.77 1.09 4.42
N GLY A 85 12.74 0.69 5.24
CA GLY A 85 12.68 -0.54 6.00
C GLY A 85 11.69 -0.46 7.16
N SER A 86 11.84 0.54 8.01
CA SER A 86 10.88 0.79 9.10
C SER A 86 9.48 1.10 8.57
N LEU A 87 9.38 1.83 7.46
CA LEU A 87 8.10 2.09 6.78
C LEU A 87 7.44 0.78 6.31
N ALA A 88 8.20 -0.12 5.69
CA ALA A 88 7.66 -1.37 5.16
C ALA A 88 7.06 -2.25 6.26
N ILE A 89 7.74 -2.33 7.40
CA ILE A 89 7.25 -3.11 8.54
C ILE A 89 6.06 -2.43 9.19
N ASN A 90 6.17 -1.15 9.53
CA ASN A 90 5.12 -0.44 10.26
C ASN A 90 3.84 -0.30 9.42
N GLY A 91 3.94 -0.06 8.11
CA GLY A 91 2.79 -0.02 7.20
C GLY A 91 2.03 -1.34 7.22
N THR A 92 2.71 -2.44 6.93
CA THR A 92 2.09 -3.77 6.90
C THR A 92 1.52 -4.19 8.26
N VAL A 93 2.20 -3.85 9.37
CA VAL A 93 1.70 -4.08 10.73
C VAL A 93 0.44 -3.27 11.02
N ASN A 94 0.39 -2.01 10.56
CA ASN A 94 -0.76 -1.13 10.75
C ASN A 94 -1.99 -1.66 10.00
N ASP A 95 -1.84 -2.11 8.75
CA ASP A 95 -2.95 -2.66 7.97
C ASP A 95 -3.58 -3.88 8.66
N LEU A 96 -2.74 -4.78 9.16
CA LEU A 96 -3.19 -5.93 9.97
C LEU A 96 -3.91 -5.47 11.25
N ALA A 97 -3.38 -4.45 11.93
CA ALA A 97 -3.99 -3.90 13.14
C ALA A 97 -5.33 -3.20 12.87
N MET A 98 -5.48 -2.49 11.75
CA MET A 98 -6.74 -1.86 11.31
C MET A 98 -7.83 -2.90 11.02
N CYS A 99 -7.43 -4.10 10.58
CA CYS A 99 -8.34 -5.25 10.45
C CYS A 99 -8.69 -5.92 11.80
N GLY A 100 -8.19 -5.40 12.93
CA GLY A 100 -8.38 -5.99 14.26
C GLY A 100 -7.58 -7.27 14.51
N ALA A 101 -6.57 -7.55 13.68
CA ALA A 101 -5.72 -8.72 13.85
C ALA A 101 -4.59 -8.44 14.86
N LYS A 102 -4.07 -9.53 15.45
CA LYS A 102 -2.75 -9.51 16.10
C LYS A 102 -1.71 -9.94 15.06
N PRO A 103 -0.81 -9.05 14.62
CA PRO A 103 0.26 -9.41 13.69
C PRO A 103 1.19 -10.46 14.31
N LEU A 104 1.62 -11.45 13.52
CA LEU A 104 2.50 -12.53 13.98
C LEU A 104 3.72 -12.70 13.08
N TYR A 105 3.49 -12.73 11.77
CA TYR A 105 4.50 -13.02 10.76
C TYR A 105 4.40 -12.04 9.59
N LEU A 106 5.54 -11.73 8.99
CA LEU A 106 5.65 -10.92 7.77
C LEU A 106 6.60 -11.60 6.79
N THR A 107 6.28 -11.58 5.51
CA THR A 107 7.23 -11.91 4.45
C THR A 107 7.88 -10.64 3.92
N ALA A 108 9.12 -10.71 3.43
CA ALA A 108 9.78 -9.57 2.81
C ALA A 108 10.24 -9.89 1.38
N SER A 109 9.82 -9.07 0.41
CA SER A 109 10.24 -9.14 -0.99
C SER A 109 11.05 -7.90 -1.35
N PHE A 110 12.19 -8.09 -2.02
CA PHE A 110 13.09 -7.01 -2.42
C PHE A 110 13.28 -7.01 -3.93
N ILE A 111 13.12 -5.84 -4.55
CA ILE A 111 13.57 -5.55 -5.90
C ILE A 111 14.77 -4.63 -5.78
N LEU A 112 15.97 -5.15 -6.06
CA LEU A 112 17.24 -4.44 -5.89
C LEU A 112 17.79 -4.00 -7.25
N GLU A 113 18.16 -2.74 -7.36
CA GLU A 113 18.80 -2.18 -8.55
C GLU A 113 20.28 -2.61 -8.60
N GLU A 114 20.79 -2.90 -9.80
CA GLU A 114 22.21 -3.17 -10.02
C GLU A 114 23.06 -1.99 -9.53
N GLY A 115 24.12 -2.28 -8.79
CA GLY A 115 25.01 -1.25 -8.24
C GLY A 115 24.56 -0.66 -6.90
N LEU A 116 23.44 -1.11 -6.30
CA LEU A 116 23.08 -0.73 -4.94
C LEU A 116 24.16 -1.16 -3.94
N GLU A 117 24.65 -0.20 -3.15
CA GLU A 117 25.64 -0.50 -2.11
C GLU A 117 25.08 -1.47 -1.07
N THR A 118 25.80 -2.55 -0.79
CA THR A 118 25.39 -3.53 0.23
C THR A 118 25.22 -2.89 1.61
N GLU A 119 25.95 -1.81 1.91
CA GLU A 119 25.79 -1.13 3.20
C GLU A 119 24.45 -0.39 3.33
N ILE A 120 23.93 0.17 2.24
CA ILE A 120 22.57 0.72 2.20
C ILE A 120 21.57 -0.40 2.50
N LEU A 121 21.69 -1.54 1.82
CA LEU A 121 20.82 -2.69 2.06
C LEU A 121 20.90 -3.19 3.52
N ARG A 122 22.11 -3.34 4.08
CA ARG A 122 22.28 -3.74 5.49
C ARG A 122 21.63 -2.75 6.45
N ARG A 123 21.69 -1.46 6.17
CA ARG A 123 21.04 -0.43 6.99
C ARG A 123 19.52 -0.54 6.93
N VAL A 124 18.94 -0.74 5.73
CA VAL A 124 17.50 -0.99 5.56
C VAL A 124 17.05 -2.24 6.29
N VAL A 125 17.74 -3.37 6.10
CA VAL A 125 17.39 -4.65 6.75
C VAL A 125 17.49 -4.58 8.28
N ARG A 126 18.51 -3.88 8.82
CA ARG A 126 18.61 -3.63 10.27
C ARG A 126 17.43 -2.79 10.79
N SER A 127 17.01 -1.80 10.03
CA SER A 127 15.84 -0.98 10.38
C SER A 127 14.54 -1.80 10.36
N MET A 128 14.33 -2.63 9.34
CA MET A 128 13.22 -3.60 9.29
C MET A 128 13.23 -4.51 10.51
N ARG A 129 14.39 -5.09 10.85
CA ARG A 129 14.50 -5.96 12.02
C ARG A 129 14.09 -5.23 13.31
N THR A 130 14.57 -4.01 13.49
CA THR A 130 14.29 -3.20 14.68
C THR A 130 12.80 -2.87 14.79
N ALA A 131 12.15 -2.50 13.68
CA ALA A 131 10.71 -2.27 13.64
C ALA A 131 9.89 -3.54 13.91
N ALA A 132 10.32 -4.68 13.35
CA ALA A 132 9.66 -5.97 13.56
C ALA A 132 9.76 -6.41 15.03
N ASP A 133 10.92 -6.24 15.66
CA ASP A 133 11.14 -6.51 17.08
C ASP A 133 10.24 -5.62 17.95
N ALA A 134 10.14 -4.33 17.63
CA ALA A 134 9.28 -3.39 18.35
C ALA A 134 7.78 -3.74 18.22
N ALA A 135 7.35 -4.24 17.06
CA ALA A 135 5.98 -4.69 16.82
C ALA A 135 5.69 -6.11 17.35
N GLY A 136 6.72 -6.84 17.81
CA GLY A 136 6.58 -8.22 18.27
C GLY A 136 6.23 -9.21 17.16
N VAL A 137 6.66 -8.95 15.92
CA VAL A 137 6.42 -9.80 14.74
C VAL A 137 7.71 -10.43 14.24
N ALA A 138 7.60 -11.60 13.60
CA ALA A 138 8.72 -12.26 12.96
C ALA A 138 8.70 -12.07 11.44
N ILE A 139 9.83 -11.69 10.86
CA ILE A 139 10.03 -11.72 9.41
C ILE A 139 10.43 -13.16 9.03
N VAL A 140 9.69 -13.81 8.13
CA VAL A 140 9.83 -15.22 7.73
C VAL A 140 10.04 -15.41 6.24
#